data_AF-A0AAE1W526-F1
#
_entry.id   AF-A0AAE1W526-F1
#
_cell.length_a   1.000
_cell.length_b   1.000
_cell.length_c   1.000
_cell.angle_alpha   90.00
_cell.angle_beta   90.00
_cell.angle_gamma   90.00
#
_symmetry.space_group_name_H-M   'P 1'
#
loop_
_entity.id
_entity.type
_entity.pdbx_description
1 polymer ?
#
loop_
_entity_poly.entity_id
_entity_poly.type
_entity_poly.pdbx_seq_one_letter_code
_entity_poly.pdbx_strand_id
1 'polypeptide(L)'
;YELGRQPANTKLSSNKTVRRVRVRGGNVKWRALRTQTLVKGAIIQVDAAPFKQWYLQHYGVDIGRKKKTAAKKEGEETEAAAAEEAKKSNHVQRKLEKRQQDRKIEAHIEEQFGGGRLLAAISSRPGQCGRADGYILEGKELEFYMKKLQRKKGKAADNYACFCFLADRLLRGISRDSMHKRRATGGKKKAWRKKRKYELGRQPANTKLSSNKTVRRVRVRGGNVKWRALRLDTGNYSWGSEAVTRKTRILDVVYNASNNELVRTQTLVKGAIIQVDAAPFKQWYLQHYGVDIGRKKKTVAKKEGEEAEAVATEEVKKSNHVQRKIEKRQQDRKIDPHIEEQFGSGRLLAAISSRPGQCGRADGYILEGKELEFYMKKLQRKKGKGATGA
;
A
#
# COMPACT_ATOMS: atom_id res chain seq x y z
N TYR A 1 -17.66 -0.99 -5.09
CA TYR A 1 -17.59 0.48 -4.98
C TYR A 1 -16.78 0.82 -3.73
N GLU A 2 -15.59 1.40 -3.71
CA GLU A 2 -14.65 1.93 -4.69
C GLU A 2 -13.24 1.65 -4.14
N LEU A 3 -12.40 0.93 -4.91
CA LEU A 3 -10.96 0.93 -4.68
C LEU A 3 -10.37 1.71 -5.85
N GLY A 4 -9.86 2.92 -5.55
CA GLY A 4 -9.04 3.69 -6.49
C GLY A 4 -7.81 2.87 -6.88
N ARG A 5 -7.90 2.15 -8.00
CA ARG A 5 -6.75 1.54 -8.68
C ARG A 5 -5.81 2.67 -9.08
N GLN A 6 -4.57 2.63 -8.58
CA GLN A 6 -3.52 3.46 -9.14
C GLN A 6 -3.32 3.11 -10.62
N PRO A 7 -3.11 4.11 -11.51
CA PRO A 7 -2.90 3.83 -12.92
C PRO A 7 -1.62 3.01 -13.09
N ALA A 8 -1.74 1.82 -13.69
CA ALA A 8 -0.59 1.02 -14.11
C ALA A 8 0.11 1.78 -15.26
N ASN A 9 1.32 2.30 -15.04
CA ASN A 9 2.02 3.01 -16.09
C ASN A 9 2.99 2.08 -16.82
N THR A 10 2.80 1.90 -18.13
CA THR A 10 3.74 1.18 -19.00
C THR A 10 5.00 2.02 -19.22
N LYS A 11 6.18 1.38 -19.18
CA LYS A 11 7.50 2.04 -19.27
C LYS A 11 8.12 1.78 -20.64
N LEU A 12 8.73 2.79 -21.25
CA LEU A 12 9.69 2.55 -22.35
C LEU A 12 11.01 2.05 -21.76
N SER A 13 11.52 0.89 -22.17
CA SER A 13 12.96 0.63 -22.08
C SER A 13 13.45 -0.47 -23.03
N SER A 14 14.50 -0.16 -23.80
CA SER A 14 15.56 -1.11 -24.14
C SER A 14 16.86 -0.86 -23.37
N ASN A 15 17.01 0.24 -22.61
CA ASN A 15 18.24 0.49 -21.83
C ASN A 15 17.95 1.06 -20.44
N LYS A 16 18.23 0.26 -19.39
CA LYS A 16 18.29 0.71 -18.00
C LYS A 16 19.62 1.46 -17.79
N THR A 17 19.64 2.77 -17.99
CA THR A 17 20.80 3.59 -17.59
C THR A 17 20.80 3.74 -16.06
N VAL A 18 21.67 2.98 -15.39
CA VAL A 18 21.91 3.07 -13.95
C VAL A 18 23.26 3.77 -13.74
N ARG A 19 23.28 4.90 -13.04
CA ARG A 19 24.56 5.59 -12.73
C ARG A 19 25.11 5.12 -11.39
N ARG A 20 26.41 4.79 -11.36
CA ARG A 20 27.19 4.43 -10.16
C ARG A 20 27.39 5.69 -9.31
N VAL A 21 26.90 5.69 -8.07
CA VAL A 21 27.12 6.81 -7.14
C VAL A 21 27.83 6.29 -5.89
N ARG A 22 28.99 6.88 -5.58
CA ARG A 22 29.76 6.59 -4.38
C ARG A 22 29.21 7.43 -3.22
N VAL A 23 28.87 6.78 -2.11
CA VAL A 23 28.39 7.46 -0.89
C VAL A 23 29.48 7.41 0.18
N ARG A 24 29.56 8.43 1.03
CA ARG A 24 30.56 8.51 2.12
C ARG A 24 30.54 7.22 2.97
N GLY A 25 31.71 6.58 3.08
CA GLY A 25 31.89 5.26 3.70
C GLY A 25 32.14 4.10 2.72
N GLY A 26 32.67 4.36 1.52
CA GLY A 26 33.12 3.33 0.56
C GLY A 26 32.02 2.55 -0.18
N ASN A 27 30.77 2.62 0.27
CA ASN A 27 29.68 1.88 -0.35
C ASN A 27 29.14 2.54 -1.64
N VAL A 28 28.98 1.72 -2.67
CA VAL A 28 28.41 2.08 -3.96
C VAL A 28 26.91 1.81 -3.94
N LYS A 29 26.09 2.82 -4.28
CA LYS A 29 24.66 2.63 -4.55
C LYS A 29 24.34 2.93 -6.01
N TRP A 30 23.52 2.07 -6.57
CA TRP A 30 22.93 2.20 -7.89
C TRP A 30 21.62 2.99 -7.79
N ARG A 31 21.52 4.11 -8.51
CA ARG A 31 20.31 4.94 -8.54
C ARG A 31 19.69 4.88 -9.93
N ALA A 32 18.45 4.40 -10.04
CA ALA A 32 17.68 4.47 -11.27
C ALA A 32 17.21 5.92 -11.51
N LEU A 33 17.50 6.48 -12.68
CA LEU A 33 17.00 7.79 -13.11
C LEU A 33 15.66 7.62 -13.86
N ARG A 34 14.71 8.50 -13.57
CA ARG A 34 13.40 8.77 -14.23
C ARG A 34 12.86 7.62 -15.11
N THR A 35 11.90 6.86 -14.59
CA THR A 35 11.09 5.96 -15.43
C THR A 35 10.18 6.81 -16.32
N GLN A 36 10.39 6.78 -17.64
CA GLN A 36 9.47 7.35 -18.62
C GLN A 36 8.18 6.53 -18.63
N THR A 37 7.18 6.98 -17.89
CA THR A 37 5.85 6.36 -17.80
C THR A 37 4.93 6.94 -18.87
N LEU A 38 4.34 6.08 -19.70
CA LEU A 38 3.37 6.47 -20.72
C LEU A 38 1.98 6.60 -20.10
N VAL A 39 1.34 7.74 -20.33
CA VAL A 39 -0.01 8.06 -19.84
C VAL A 39 -0.80 8.76 -20.94
N LYS A 40 -2.13 8.71 -20.86
CA LYS A 40 -3.00 9.45 -21.78
C LYS A 40 -2.66 10.95 -21.76
N GLY A 41 -2.51 11.55 -22.94
CA GLY A 41 -2.12 12.95 -23.13
C GLY A 41 -0.63 13.22 -22.94
N ALA A 42 0.21 12.19 -22.78
CA ALA A 42 1.66 12.38 -22.79
C ALA A 42 2.13 12.75 -24.20
N ILE A 43 2.96 13.80 -24.28
CA ILE A 43 3.65 14.19 -25.52
C ILE A 43 4.95 13.43 -25.61
N ILE A 44 5.11 12.66 -26.69
CA ILE A 44 6.24 11.77 -26.96
C ILE A 44 6.93 12.16 -28.27
N GLN A 45 8.17 11.69 -28.44
CA GLN A 45 8.87 11.74 -29.72
C GLN A 45 8.77 10.38 -30.38
N VAL A 46 8.31 10.34 -31.63
CA VAL A 46 8.16 9.14 -32.45
C VAL A 46 9.12 9.22 -33.64
N ASP A 47 9.57 8.08 -34.13
CA ASP A 47 10.42 8.00 -35.32
C ASP A 47 9.66 8.48 -36.56
N ALA A 48 10.30 9.35 -37.34
CA ALA A 48 9.73 9.92 -38.56
C ALA A 48 9.89 9.02 -39.79
N ALA A 49 10.78 8.01 -39.74
CA ALA A 49 11.15 7.20 -40.91
C ALA A 49 9.96 6.49 -41.61
N PRO A 50 9.01 5.86 -40.90
CA PRO A 50 7.86 5.21 -41.55
C PRO A 50 6.99 6.21 -42.32
N PHE A 51 6.82 7.41 -41.78
CA PHE A 51 6.03 8.48 -42.39
C PHE A 51 6.74 9.10 -43.59
N LYS A 52 8.08 9.23 -43.54
CA LYS A 52 8.87 9.66 -44.70
C LYS A 52 8.79 8.68 -45.86
N GLN A 53 8.88 7.38 -45.57
CA GLN A 53 8.80 6.33 -46.58
C GLN A 53 7.41 6.29 -47.24
N TRP A 54 6.35 6.41 -46.44
CA TRP A 54 4.99 6.54 -46.95
C TRP A 54 4.82 7.79 -47.83
N TYR A 55 5.37 8.93 -47.39
CA TYR A 55 5.31 10.19 -48.12
C TYR A 55 6.03 10.12 -49.47
N LEU A 56 7.22 9.52 -49.49
CA LEU A 56 8.00 9.26 -50.71
C LEU A 56 7.23 8.36 -51.69
N GLN A 57 6.58 7.31 -51.18
CA GLN A 57 5.79 6.39 -52.02
C GLN A 57 4.51 7.04 -52.57
N HIS A 58 3.85 7.92 -51.79
CA HIS A 58 2.60 8.55 -52.20
C HIS A 58 2.78 9.76 -53.13
N TYR A 59 3.79 10.58 -52.88
CA TYR A 59 4.03 11.86 -53.58
C TYR A 59 5.28 11.86 -54.46
N GLY A 60 6.17 10.86 -54.33
CA GLY A 60 7.42 10.80 -55.09
C GLY A 60 8.48 11.80 -54.64
N VAL A 61 8.30 12.44 -53.48
CA VAL A 61 9.16 13.53 -52.98
C VAL A 61 9.74 13.16 -51.63
N ASP A 62 11.06 13.31 -51.48
CA ASP A 62 11.74 13.19 -50.20
C ASP A 62 11.49 14.42 -49.30
N ILE A 63 10.95 14.19 -48.10
CA ILE A 63 10.70 15.27 -47.12
C ILE A 63 11.79 15.35 -46.03
N GLY A 64 12.22 16.57 -45.70
CA GLY A 64 13.16 16.83 -44.61
C GLY A 64 14.64 16.60 -44.93
N ARG A 65 15.10 16.89 -46.16
CA ARG A 65 16.54 17.10 -46.41
C ARG A 65 16.98 18.33 -45.63
N LYS A 66 17.97 18.19 -44.75
CA LYS A 66 18.62 19.37 -44.15
C LYS A 66 19.21 20.18 -45.30
N LYS A 67 18.77 21.43 -45.50
CA LYS A 67 19.49 22.41 -46.31
C LYS A 67 20.92 22.47 -45.74
N LYS A 68 21.88 21.79 -46.38
CA LYS A 68 23.29 22.12 -46.18
C LYS A 68 23.39 23.58 -46.60
N THR A 69 23.90 24.42 -45.71
CA THR A 69 24.40 25.75 -46.06
C THR A 69 25.11 25.68 -47.39
N ALA A 70 24.70 26.53 -48.33
CA ALA A 70 25.28 26.68 -49.65
C ALA A 70 26.78 26.99 -49.52
N ALA A 71 27.61 25.96 -49.58
CA ALA A 71 29.01 25.96 -49.96
C ALA A 71 29.53 24.53 -49.82
N LYS A 72 30.00 23.95 -50.93
CA LYS A 72 30.79 22.70 -51.01
C LYS A 72 30.03 21.38 -50.82
N LYS A 73 29.17 21.05 -51.80
CA LYS A 73 29.15 19.72 -52.46
C LYS A 73 28.28 19.80 -53.73
N GLU A 74 28.67 20.70 -54.63
CA GLU A 74 28.31 20.56 -56.05
C GLU A 74 29.30 19.54 -56.62
N GLY A 75 28.83 18.37 -57.05
CA GLY A 75 29.69 17.44 -57.80
C GLY A 75 29.54 15.93 -57.57
N GLU A 76 28.66 15.41 -56.69
CA GLU A 76 28.64 13.94 -56.49
C GLU A 76 27.29 13.32 -56.12
N GLU A 77 26.21 14.10 -55.96
CA GLU A 77 24.88 13.56 -55.61
C GLU A 77 23.81 13.83 -56.68
N THR A 78 24.21 14.35 -57.85
CA THR A 78 23.31 14.61 -58.99
C THR A 78 23.12 13.41 -59.93
N GLU A 79 23.97 12.38 -59.86
CA GLU A 79 23.86 11.22 -60.77
C GLU A 79 23.00 10.07 -60.19
N ALA A 80 22.98 9.87 -58.87
CA ALA A 80 22.20 8.77 -58.26
C ALA A 80 20.69 9.06 -58.17
N ALA A 81 20.27 10.32 -58.13
CA ALA A 81 18.85 10.70 -58.14
C ALA A 81 18.28 10.79 -59.57
N ALA A 82 19.10 11.08 -60.58
CA ALA A 82 18.71 11.10 -61.98
C ALA A 82 18.63 9.68 -62.59
N ALA A 83 19.38 8.71 -62.07
CA ALA A 83 19.37 7.33 -62.56
C ALA A 83 18.12 6.52 -62.15
N GLU A 84 17.35 6.93 -61.14
CA GLU A 84 16.11 6.26 -60.72
C GLU A 84 14.82 6.94 -61.21
N GLU A 85 14.93 8.01 -62.02
CA GLU A 85 13.78 8.58 -62.73
C GLU A 85 13.46 7.84 -64.05
N ALA A 86 14.41 7.05 -64.55
CA ALA A 86 14.24 6.25 -65.77
C ALA A 86 13.67 4.86 -65.47
N LYS A 87 12.36 4.77 -65.14
CA LYS A 87 11.47 3.57 -65.28
C LYS A 87 10.04 3.75 -64.75
N LYS A 88 9.51 4.97 -64.60
CA LYS A 88 8.09 5.18 -64.22
C LYS A 88 7.27 5.47 -65.47
N SER A 89 6.14 4.77 -65.66
CA SER A 89 5.28 4.99 -66.84
C SER A 89 4.71 6.41 -66.85
N ASN A 90 4.48 6.98 -68.04
CA ASN A 90 3.91 8.33 -68.21
C ASN A 90 2.58 8.51 -67.44
N HIS A 91 1.83 7.43 -67.24
CA HIS A 91 0.62 7.44 -66.41
C HIS A 91 0.94 7.69 -64.91
N VAL A 92 1.98 7.04 -64.37
CA VAL A 92 2.38 7.19 -62.97
C VAL A 92 2.91 8.61 -62.71
N GLN A 93 3.66 9.18 -63.64
CA GLN A 93 4.14 10.57 -63.54
C GLN A 93 2.97 11.56 -63.47
N ARG A 94 2.01 11.48 -64.40
CA ARG A 94 0.79 12.31 -64.36
C ARG A 94 -0.03 12.15 -63.07
N LYS A 95 -0.03 10.94 -62.47
CA LYS A 95 -0.70 10.68 -61.18
C LYS A 95 0.04 11.35 -60.01
N LEU A 96 1.36 11.37 -60.02
CA LEU A 96 2.17 12.02 -59.00
C LEU A 96 2.08 13.54 -59.12
N GLU A 97 2.15 14.09 -60.33
CA GLU A 97 2.01 15.54 -60.60
C GLU A 97 0.65 16.06 -60.12
N LYS A 98 -0.45 15.35 -60.40
CA LYS A 98 -1.78 15.69 -59.88
C LYS A 98 -1.84 15.67 -58.34
N ARG A 99 -1.15 14.73 -57.69
CA ARG A 99 -1.08 14.67 -56.21
C ARG A 99 -0.22 15.78 -55.61
N GLN A 100 0.77 16.28 -56.35
CA GLN A 100 1.65 17.35 -55.90
C GLN A 100 0.98 18.73 -55.96
N GLN A 101 -0.04 18.92 -56.80
CA GLN A 101 -0.77 20.19 -56.92
C GLN A 101 -1.46 20.62 -55.61
N ASP A 102 -1.97 19.68 -54.81
CA ASP A 102 -2.64 19.95 -53.53
C ASP A 102 -1.71 19.95 -52.31
N ARG A 103 -0.39 19.94 -52.54
CA ARG A 103 0.61 19.80 -51.48
C ARG A 103 0.72 21.08 -50.64
N LYS A 104 0.22 21.03 -49.41
CA LYS A 104 0.47 22.05 -48.37
C LYS A 104 1.00 21.36 -47.11
N ILE A 105 2.23 21.68 -46.73
CA ILE A 105 2.84 21.18 -45.48
C ILE A 105 3.26 22.38 -44.65
N GLU A 106 2.97 22.31 -43.36
CA GLU A 106 3.38 23.34 -42.41
C GLU A 106 4.88 23.27 -42.11
N ALA A 107 5.52 24.44 -42.04
CA ALA A 107 6.96 24.57 -41.86
C ALA A 107 7.50 23.85 -40.61
N HIS A 108 6.74 23.85 -39.51
CA HIS A 108 7.14 23.19 -38.26
C HIS A 108 7.15 21.67 -38.34
N ILE A 109 6.28 21.09 -39.16
CA ILE A 109 6.23 19.65 -39.39
C ILE A 109 7.41 19.26 -40.29
N GLU A 110 7.67 20.03 -41.34
CA GLU A 110 8.82 19.82 -42.23
C GLU A 110 10.17 19.89 -41.49
N GLU A 111 10.32 20.84 -40.56
CA GLU A 111 11.49 20.95 -39.69
C GLU A 111 11.68 19.70 -38.81
N GLN A 112 10.59 19.14 -38.26
CA GLN A 112 10.65 17.91 -37.47
C GLN A 112 11.01 16.68 -38.29
N PHE A 113 10.51 16.60 -39.52
CA PHE A 113 10.96 15.60 -40.49
C PHE A 113 12.46 15.74 -40.75
N GLY A 114 13.00 16.96 -40.87
CA GLY A 114 14.45 17.21 -40.96
C GLY A 114 15.24 16.77 -39.71
N GLY A 115 14.61 16.82 -38.54
CA GLY A 115 15.15 16.33 -37.26
C GLY A 115 15.03 14.81 -37.05
N GLY A 116 14.29 14.10 -37.93
CA GLY A 116 14.09 12.65 -37.85
C GLY A 116 13.18 12.18 -36.70
N ARG A 117 12.52 13.09 -35.99
CA ARG A 117 11.63 12.78 -34.86
C ARG A 117 10.42 13.70 -34.87
N LEU A 118 9.23 13.11 -34.81
CA LEU A 118 7.96 13.83 -34.75
C LEU A 118 7.43 13.89 -33.32
N LEU A 119 6.77 14.99 -32.97
CA LEU A 119 6.01 15.07 -31.71
C LEU A 119 4.63 14.45 -31.90
N ALA A 120 4.24 13.57 -30.98
CA ALA A 120 2.95 12.90 -31.00
C ALA A 120 2.30 12.90 -29.61
N ALA A 121 0.98 12.86 -29.57
CA ALA A 121 0.18 12.76 -28.35
C ALA A 121 -0.46 11.38 -28.23
N ILE A 122 -0.35 10.78 -27.04
CA ILE A 122 -1.00 9.49 -26.75
C ILE A 122 -2.47 9.73 -26.43
N SER A 123 -3.37 9.18 -27.25
CA SER A 123 -4.83 9.27 -27.06
C SER A 123 -5.37 8.12 -26.21
N SER A 124 -4.70 6.96 -26.29
CA SER A 124 -5.01 5.75 -25.55
C SER A 124 -4.66 5.86 -24.05
N ARG A 125 -5.10 4.89 -23.24
CA ARG A 125 -4.75 4.75 -21.82
C ARG A 125 -3.87 3.49 -21.66
N PRO A 126 -2.55 3.58 -21.90
CA PRO A 126 -1.68 2.40 -22.00
C PRO A 126 -1.74 1.47 -20.78
N GLY A 127 -2.03 2.01 -19.61
CA GLY A 127 -2.23 1.26 -18.37
C GLY A 127 -3.48 0.41 -18.26
N GLN A 128 -4.47 0.64 -19.12
CA GLN A 128 -5.74 -0.09 -19.15
C GLN A 128 -5.87 -0.92 -20.43
N CYS A 129 -5.47 -0.37 -21.59
CA CYS A 129 -5.61 -1.03 -22.89
C CYS A 129 -4.36 -1.79 -23.36
N GLY A 130 -3.21 -1.64 -22.70
CA GLY A 130 -1.95 -2.30 -23.08
C GLY A 130 -1.30 -1.79 -24.38
N ARG A 131 -1.99 -0.95 -25.16
CA ARG A 131 -1.49 -0.29 -26.39
C ARG A 131 -1.23 1.20 -26.16
N ALA A 132 -0.31 1.76 -26.94
CA ALA A 132 0.09 3.17 -26.86
C ALA A 132 -0.24 3.93 -28.16
N ASP A 133 -1.48 3.81 -28.61
CA ASP A 133 -1.99 4.47 -29.81
C ASP A 133 -2.15 5.98 -29.57
N GLY A 134 -1.91 6.75 -30.62
CA GLY A 134 -1.86 8.21 -30.59
C GLY A 134 -1.83 8.83 -32.00
N TYR A 135 -1.73 10.16 -32.06
CA TYR A 135 -1.66 10.92 -33.31
C TYR A 135 -0.48 11.90 -33.29
N ILE A 136 0.01 12.25 -34.49
CA ILE A 136 1.07 13.26 -34.67
C ILE A 136 0.48 14.64 -34.42
N LEU A 137 1.24 15.51 -33.73
CA LEU A 137 0.82 16.88 -33.49
C LEU A 137 1.04 17.73 -34.75
N GLU A 138 0.00 18.43 -35.17
CA GLU A 138 0.00 19.29 -36.35
C GLU A 138 -0.62 20.67 -36.02
N GLY A 139 -0.33 21.69 -36.82
CA GLY A 139 -0.94 23.02 -36.69
C GLY A 139 -0.67 23.76 -35.39
N LYS A 140 -1.68 24.51 -34.96
CA LYS A 140 -1.66 25.34 -33.74
C LYS A 140 -1.38 24.52 -32.48
N GLU A 141 -1.73 23.24 -32.47
CA GLU A 141 -1.45 22.36 -31.33
C GLU A 141 0.05 22.09 -31.20
N LEU A 142 0.73 21.85 -32.32
CA LEU A 142 2.18 21.65 -32.34
C LEU A 142 2.93 22.90 -31.86
N GLU A 143 2.56 24.08 -32.36
CA GLU A 143 3.14 25.36 -31.95
C GLU A 143 2.99 25.61 -30.43
N PHE A 144 1.80 25.33 -29.90
CA PHE A 144 1.52 25.45 -28.48
C PHE A 144 2.44 24.58 -27.62
N TYR A 145 2.63 23.31 -27.99
CA TYR A 145 3.50 22.40 -27.24
C TYR A 145 4.98 22.72 -27.42
N MET A 146 5.42 23.17 -28.59
CA MET A 146 6.80 23.62 -28.81
C MET A 146 7.14 24.82 -27.92
N LYS A 147 6.28 25.84 -27.86
CA LYS A 147 6.44 27.01 -26.98
C LYS A 147 6.47 26.61 -25.50
N LYS A 148 5.63 25.64 -25.10
CA LYS A 148 5.58 25.11 -23.72
C LYS A 148 6.84 24.34 -23.35
N LEU A 149 7.41 23.56 -24.27
CA LEU A 149 8.67 22.83 -24.07
C LEU A 149 9.87 23.78 -23.97
N GLN A 150 9.93 24.81 -24.81
CA GLN A 150 10.97 25.85 -24.77
C GLN A 150 10.91 26.65 -23.46
N ARG A 151 9.72 27.06 -23.00
CA ARG A 151 9.54 27.73 -21.70
C ARG A 151 9.98 26.87 -20.52
N LYS A 152 9.84 25.55 -20.63
CA LYS A 152 10.29 24.59 -19.61
C LYS A 152 11.81 24.40 -19.61
N LYS A 153 12.47 24.47 -20.78
CA LYS A 153 13.93 24.49 -20.89
C LYS A 153 14.52 25.76 -20.25
N GLY A 154 13.92 26.92 -20.48
CA GLY A 154 14.33 28.18 -19.83
C GLY A 154 14.22 28.14 -18.30
N LYS A 155 13.07 27.65 -17.78
CA LYS A 155 12.90 27.47 -16.32
C LYS A 155 13.76 26.38 -15.72
N ALA A 156 14.27 25.42 -16.50
CA ALA A 156 15.15 24.39 -15.98
C ALA A 156 16.51 24.96 -15.58
N ALA A 157 17.04 25.93 -16.33
CA ALA A 157 18.31 26.60 -16.05
C ALA A 157 18.31 27.30 -14.68
N ASP A 158 17.26 28.08 -14.36
CA ASP A 158 17.13 28.76 -13.07
C ASP A 158 16.84 27.79 -11.90
N ASN A 159 16.25 26.63 -12.18
CA ASN A 159 15.90 25.66 -11.16
C ASN A 159 17.07 24.79 -10.71
N TYR A 160 18.20 24.71 -11.41
CA TYR A 160 19.35 23.91 -10.93
C TYR A 160 20.05 24.54 -9.72
N ALA A 161 19.99 25.86 -9.54
CA ALA A 161 20.44 26.52 -8.32
C ALA A 161 19.48 26.29 -7.12
N CYS A 162 18.18 26.13 -7.39
CA CYS A 162 17.15 25.97 -6.36
C CYS A 162 16.84 24.50 -6.00
N PHE A 163 17.11 23.52 -6.89
CA PHE A 163 16.79 22.11 -6.66
C PHE A 163 17.71 21.43 -5.63
N CYS A 164 18.94 21.92 -5.46
CA CYS A 164 19.82 21.47 -4.39
C CYS A 164 19.28 21.85 -3.00
N PHE A 165 18.44 22.89 -2.91
CA PHE A 165 17.85 23.34 -1.64
C PHE A 165 16.49 22.70 -1.33
N LEU A 166 15.72 22.30 -2.35
CA LEU A 166 14.37 21.72 -2.17
C LEU A 166 14.34 20.20 -2.00
N ALA A 167 15.32 19.45 -2.53
CA ALA A 167 15.37 17.99 -2.38
C ALA A 167 15.57 17.51 -0.93
N ASP A 168 16.04 18.40 -0.04
CA ASP A 168 16.17 18.13 1.40
C ASP A 168 14.89 18.46 2.21
N ARG A 169 13.85 19.00 1.56
CA ARG A 169 12.59 19.39 2.22
C ARG A 169 11.51 18.30 2.14
N LEU A 170 11.55 17.44 1.13
CA LEU A 170 10.54 16.38 0.89
C LEU A 170 10.85 15.03 1.53
N LEU A 171 11.98 14.89 2.22
CA LEU A 171 12.35 13.71 3.03
C LEU A 171 12.17 13.94 4.55
N ARG A 172 11.28 14.85 4.95
CA ARG A 172 11.10 15.23 6.37
C ARG A 172 9.85 14.59 6.95
N GLY A 173 10.03 13.43 7.57
CA GLY A 173 8.96 12.71 8.29
C GLY A 173 8.38 13.46 9.50
N ILE A 174 7.38 12.83 10.13
CA ILE A 174 6.75 13.25 11.39
C ILE A 174 7.85 13.52 12.42
N SER A 175 7.73 14.60 13.19
CA SER A 175 8.70 15.01 14.22
C SER A 175 8.05 15.01 15.59
N ARG A 176 8.77 14.56 16.61
CA ARG A 176 8.33 14.47 18.01
C ARG A 176 8.87 15.61 18.88
N ASP A 177 9.48 16.62 18.28
CA ASP A 177 10.00 17.78 18.99
C ASP A 177 8.85 18.65 19.55
N SER A 178 9.13 19.49 20.54
CA SER A 178 8.16 20.44 21.08
C SER A 178 8.32 21.86 20.52
N MET A 179 9.32 22.10 19.67
CA MET A 179 9.65 23.46 19.19
C MET A 179 8.60 24.03 18.25
N HIS A 180 7.87 23.16 17.53
CA HIS A 180 6.75 23.56 16.69
C HIS A 180 5.47 23.89 17.49
N LYS A 181 5.42 23.60 18.80
CA LYS A 181 4.30 23.93 19.68
C LYS A 181 4.44 25.35 20.25
N ARG A 182 3.32 25.93 20.69
CA ARG A 182 3.28 27.25 21.37
C ARG A 182 3.92 27.17 22.77
N ARG A 183 4.27 28.33 23.33
CA ARG A 183 4.64 28.48 24.76
C ARG A 183 3.41 28.27 25.65
N ALA A 184 3.63 28.06 26.95
CA ALA A 184 2.55 28.05 27.94
C ALA A 184 1.76 29.37 27.92
N THR A 185 2.45 30.50 27.71
CA THR A 185 1.83 31.83 27.51
C THR A 185 1.08 32.00 26.17
N GLY A 186 0.99 30.97 25.32
CA GLY A 186 0.36 31.04 23.99
C GLY A 186 1.25 31.65 22.88
N GLY A 187 2.35 32.31 23.24
CA GLY A 187 3.30 32.89 22.29
C GLY A 187 3.92 31.87 21.32
N LYS A 188 4.06 32.24 20.04
CA LYS A 188 4.68 31.40 19.01
C LYS A 188 6.19 31.33 19.22
N LYS A 189 6.77 30.12 19.17
CA LYS A 189 8.23 29.92 19.25
C LYS A 189 8.87 30.02 17.86
N LYS A 190 9.96 30.78 17.74
CA LYS A 190 10.81 30.78 16.55
C LYS A 190 11.67 29.51 16.55
N ALA A 191 11.70 28.78 15.44
CA ALA A 191 12.56 27.61 15.29
C ALA A 191 14.02 28.08 15.10
N TRP A 192 14.89 27.80 16.07
CA TRP A 192 16.30 28.19 16.04
C TRP A 192 17.20 27.15 15.34
N ARG A 193 16.71 25.93 15.13
CA ARG A 193 17.45 24.85 14.45
C ARG A 193 16.56 24.00 13.54
N LYS A 194 17.21 23.24 12.67
CA LYS A 194 16.56 22.21 11.82
C LYS A 194 16.21 20.95 12.64
N LYS A 195 15.29 20.12 12.12
CA LYS A 195 14.89 18.82 12.70
C LYS A 195 16.08 17.88 12.85
N ARG A 196 16.13 17.11 13.94
CA ARG A 196 17.20 16.13 14.20
C ARG A 196 16.71 14.70 14.01
N LYS A 197 17.62 13.80 13.64
CA LYS A 197 17.28 12.38 13.37
C LYS A 197 16.71 11.65 14.59
N TYR A 198 17.09 12.04 15.80
CA TYR A 198 16.57 11.45 17.04
C TYR A 198 15.14 11.90 17.38
N GLU A 199 14.64 12.97 16.75
CA GLU A 199 13.27 13.49 16.93
C GLU A 199 12.28 12.83 15.96
N LEU A 200 12.73 11.87 15.14
CA LEU A 200 11.91 11.23 14.12
C LEU A 200 10.74 10.45 14.75
N GLY A 201 9.53 10.73 14.25
CA GLY A 201 8.34 9.92 14.38
C GLY A 201 8.17 8.96 13.20
N ARG A 202 7.50 7.83 13.43
CA ARG A 202 7.12 6.87 12.38
C ARG A 202 5.60 6.78 12.32
N GLN A 203 5.07 6.43 11.15
CA GLN A 203 3.64 6.16 10.99
C GLN A 203 3.17 5.07 11.97
N PRO A 204 1.92 5.15 12.47
CA PRO A 204 1.35 4.14 13.35
C PRO A 204 1.22 2.79 12.63
N ALA A 205 1.08 1.72 13.40
CA ALA A 205 0.99 0.36 12.88
C ALA A 205 -0.43 -0.03 12.46
N ASN A 206 -1.44 0.50 13.16
CA ASN A 206 -2.87 0.18 12.99
C ASN A 206 -3.11 -1.32 12.79
N THR A 207 -2.60 -2.13 13.73
CA THR A 207 -2.64 -3.58 13.68
C THR A 207 -4.08 -4.07 13.54
N LYS A 208 -4.34 -4.89 12.52
CA LYS A 208 -5.67 -5.45 12.22
C LYS A 208 -5.79 -6.88 12.65
N LEU A 209 -7.02 -7.28 12.96
CA LEU A 209 -7.36 -8.67 13.15
C LEU A 209 -7.36 -9.38 11.79
N SER A 210 -6.53 -10.41 11.63
CA SER A 210 -6.51 -11.26 10.42
C SER A 210 -5.62 -12.46 10.66
N SER A 211 -6.03 -13.63 10.14
CA SER A 211 -5.27 -14.88 10.19
C SER A 211 -3.90 -14.77 9.50
N ASN A 212 -3.76 -13.85 8.54
CA ASN A 212 -2.50 -13.62 7.83
C ASN A 212 -1.51 -12.82 8.68
N LYS A 213 -0.87 -13.49 9.64
CA LYS A 213 0.09 -12.90 10.56
C LYS A 213 1.20 -12.17 9.81
N THR A 214 1.24 -10.84 9.95
CA THR A 214 2.20 -9.98 9.26
C THR A 214 2.90 -9.09 10.29
N VAL A 215 4.17 -9.37 10.58
CA VAL A 215 4.99 -8.58 11.52
C VAL A 215 6.24 -8.09 10.81
N ARG A 216 6.45 -6.76 10.78
CA ARG A 216 7.61 -6.14 10.12
C ARG A 216 8.67 -5.75 11.14
N ARG A 217 9.91 -6.11 10.84
CA ARG A 217 11.10 -5.70 11.59
C ARG A 217 11.45 -4.24 11.28
N VAL A 218 11.65 -3.41 12.31
CA VAL A 218 12.01 -1.99 12.16
C VAL A 218 13.25 -1.67 13.00
N ARG A 219 14.34 -1.26 12.35
CA ARG A 219 15.55 -0.78 13.05
C ARG A 219 15.27 0.57 13.73
N VAL A 220 15.73 0.70 14.98
CA VAL A 220 15.61 1.93 15.78
C VAL A 220 16.99 2.46 16.16
N ARG A 221 17.02 3.54 16.97
CA ARG A 221 18.26 4.16 17.46
C ARG A 221 19.08 3.14 18.27
N GLY A 222 20.40 3.24 18.19
CA GLY A 222 21.32 2.34 18.93
C GLY A 222 21.48 0.95 18.31
N GLY A 223 20.97 0.71 17.09
CA GLY A 223 21.08 -0.61 16.45
C GLY A 223 19.99 -1.61 16.85
N ASN A 224 19.19 -1.29 17.88
CA ASN A 224 18.07 -2.11 18.35
C ASN A 224 16.97 -2.28 17.30
N VAL A 225 16.08 -3.23 17.55
CA VAL A 225 14.99 -3.61 16.67
C VAL A 225 13.65 -3.54 17.40
N LYS A 226 12.61 -3.10 16.70
CA LYS A 226 11.22 -3.22 17.12
C LYS A 226 10.40 -4.03 16.11
N TRP A 227 9.38 -4.71 16.60
CA TRP A 227 8.50 -5.53 15.80
C TRP A 227 7.15 -4.83 15.64
N ARG A 228 6.80 -4.52 14.40
CA ARG A 228 5.56 -3.83 14.07
C ARG A 228 4.55 -4.83 13.51
N ALA A 229 3.59 -5.24 14.34
CA ALA A 229 2.47 -6.03 13.85
C ALA A 229 1.57 -5.18 12.95
N LEU A 230 1.32 -5.66 11.74
CA LEU A 230 0.30 -5.13 10.84
C LEU A 230 -0.97 -5.97 10.92
N ARG A 231 -0.82 -7.28 11.07
CA ARG A 231 -1.92 -8.24 11.20
C ARG A 231 -1.58 -9.30 12.24
N LEU A 232 -2.52 -9.57 13.15
CA LEU A 232 -2.44 -10.63 14.17
C LEU A 232 -3.83 -11.23 14.34
N ASP A 233 -3.88 -12.51 14.72
CA ASP A 233 -5.09 -13.26 15.04
C ASP A 233 -5.00 -13.98 16.39
N THR A 234 -3.80 -14.14 16.92
CA THR A 234 -3.49 -14.95 18.10
C THR A 234 -2.69 -14.14 19.10
N GLY A 235 -2.89 -14.45 20.38
CA GLY A 235 -2.22 -13.80 21.51
C GLY A 235 -2.04 -14.77 22.67
N ASN A 236 -1.17 -14.42 23.61
CA ASN A 236 -1.04 -15.16 24.85
C ASN A 236 -1.87 -14.47 25.95
N TYR A 237 -2.86 -15.17 26.48
CA TYR A 237 -3.77 -14.63 27.49
C TYR A 237 -3.66 -15.39 28.79
N SER A 238 -3.59 -14.64 29.89
CA SER A 238 -3.55 -15.19 31.24
C SER A 238 -4.92 -15.14 31.91
N TRP A 239 -5.31 -16.25 32.52
CA TRP A 239 -6.41 -16.35 33.48
C TRP A 239 -5.82 -16.11 34.88
N GLY A 240 -6.21 -15.00 35.52
CA GLY A 240 -5.58 -14.52 36.75
C GLY A 240 -5.90 -15.40 37.96
N SER A 241 -7.17 -15.77 38.16
CA SER A 241 -7.61 -16.59 39.29
C SER A 241 -6.92 -17.95 39.37
N GLU A 242 -6.79 -18.63 38.23
CA GLU A 242 -6.21 -19.98 38.14
C GLU A 242 -4.71 -19.99 37.83
N ALA A 243 -4.08 -18.81 37.68
CA ALA A 243 -2.68 -18.67 37.28
C ALA A 243 -2.29 -19.44 35.99
N VAL A 244 -3.22 -19.50 35.02
CA VAL A 244 -3.02 -20.21 33.75
C VAL A 244 -2.76 -19.24 32.63
N THR A 245 -1.89 -19.60 31.70
CA THR A 245 -1.66 -18.83 30.49
C THR A 245 -1.78 -19.74 29.28
N ARG A 246 -2.59 -19.34 28.29
CA ARG A 246 -2.79 -20.09 27.05
C ARG A 246 -2.77 -19.17 25.84
N LYS A 247 -2.22 -19.70 24.76
CA LYS A 247 -2.31 -19.08 23.45
C LYS A 247 -3.73 -19.29 22.93
N THR A 248 -4.44 -18.19 22.71
CA THR A 248 -5.82 -18.23 22.20
C THR A 248 -5.97 -17.33 20.98
N ARG A 249 -7.01 -17.61 20.20
CA ARG A 249 -7.39 -16.80 19.06
C ARG A 249 -8.21 -15.60 19.51
N ILE A 250 -7.90 -14.44 18.96
CA ILE A 250 -8.68 -13.22 19.10
C ILE A 250 -9.81 -13.26 18.07
N LEU A 251 -11.03 -13.04 18.52
CA LEU A 251 -12.24 -13.12 17.69
C LEU A 251 -12.70 -11.75 17.23
N ASP A 252 -12.82 -10.80 18.17
CA ASP A 252 -13.30 -9.45 17.86
C ASP A 252 -12.82 -8.42 18.88
N VAL A 253 -12.85 -7.14 18.50
CA VAL A 253 -12.59 -6.00 19.39
C VAL A 253 -13.93 -5.38 19.76
N VAL A 254 -14.31 -5.45 21.04
CA VAL A 254 -15.65 -5.05 21.50
C VAL A 254 -15.67 -3.62 22.02
N TYR A 255 -14.64 -3.25 22.78
CA TYR A 255 -14.58 -1.94 23.45
C TYR A 255 -13.17 -1.36 23.43
N ASN A 256 -13.10 -0.05 23.34
CA ASN A 256 -11.86 0.70 23.43
C ASN A 256 -12.13 2.02 24.16
N ALA A 257 -11.38 2.27 25.23
CA ALA A 257 -11.53 3.46 26.06
C ALA A 257 -11.11 4.76 25.36
N SER A 258 -10.16 4.69 24.43
CA SER A 258 -9.57 5.89 23.82
C SER A 258 -10.35 6.43 22.62
N ASN A 259 -10.81 5.53 21.73
CA ASN A 259 -11.52 5.94 20.52
C ASN A 259 -12.43 4.81 20.03
N ASN A 260 -13.69 5.14 19.75
CA ASN A 260 -14.70 4.20 19.25
C ASN A 260 -14.46 3.76 17.79
N GLU A 261 -13.80 4.59 16.98
CA GLU A 261 -13.47 4.24 15.58
C GLU A 261 -12.48 3.06 15.49
N LEU A 262 -11.70 2.85 16.55
CA LEU A 262 -10.79 1.70 16.63
C LEU A 262 -11.55 0.38 16.81
N VAL A 263 -12.75 0.42 17.39
CA VAL A 263 -13.65 -0.74 17.51
C VAL A 263 -14.24 -1.08 16.14
N ARG A 264 -14.80 -0.08 15.45
CA ARG A 264 -15.42 -0.26 14.11
C ARG A 264 -14.44 -0.83 13.09
N THR A 265 -13.18 -0.43 13.19
CA THR A 265 -12.13 -0.87 12.27
C THR A 265 -11.36 -2.09 12.76
N GLN A 266 -11.74 -2.70 13.89
CA GLN A 266 -11.08 -3.86 14.50
C GLN A 266 -9.55 -3.67 14.66
N THR A 267 -9.15 -2.53 15.24
CA THR A 267 -7.74 -2.20 15.46
C THR A 267 -7.27 -2.66 16.85
N LEU A 268 -6.22 -3.48 16.89
CA LEU A 268 -5.62 -3.98 18.13
C LEU A 268 -4.65 -2.97 18.74
N VAL A 269 -4.96 -2.47 19.93
CA VAL A 269 -4.14 -1.54 20.70
C VAL A 269 -4.08 -1.96 22.17
N LYS A 270 -3.11 -1.43 22.93
CA LYS A 270 -3.04 -1.63 24.38
C LYS A 270 -4.32 -1.10 25.04
N GLY A 271 -4.91 -1.88 25.94
CA GLY A 271 -6.13 -1.55 26.68
C GLY A 271 -7.41 -1.72 25.87
N ALA A 272 -7.34 -2.30 24.67
CA ALA A 272 -8.54 -2.73 23.96
C ALA A 272 -9.14 -3.95 24.66
N ILE A 273 -10.46 -3.95 24.82
CA ILE A 273 -11.23 -5.10 25.30
C ILE A 273 -11.70 -5.89 24.10
N ILE A 274 -11.37 -7.17 24.11
CA ILE A 274 -11.55 -8.09 22.99
C ILE A 274 -12.30 -9.34 23.45
N GLN A 275 -12.87 -10.05 22.48
CA GLN A 275 -13.36 -11.41 22.67
C GLN A 275 -12.26 -12.40 22.25
N VAL A 276 -11.95 -13.35 23.12
CA VAL A 276 -11.02 -14.45 22.85
C VAL A 276 -11.75 -15.79 22.94
N ASP A 277 -11.22 -16.78 22.23
CA ASP A 277 -11.72 -18.15 22.28
C ASP A 277 -11.52 -18.77 23.67
N ALA A 278 -12.58 -19.39 24.21
CA ALA A 278 -12.57 -20.06 25.50
C ALA A 278 -12.03 -21.50 25.45
N ALA A 279 -11.97 -22.13 24.26
CA ALA A 279 -11.65 -23.56 24.13
C ALA A 279 -10.33 -23.98 24.80
N PRO A 280 -9.22 -23.24 24.67
CA PRO A 280 -7.95 -23.63 25.33
C PRO A 280 -8.01 -23.60 26.86
N PHE A 281 -8.86 -22.73 27.43
CA PHE A 281 -9.07 -22.65 28.88
C PHE A 281 -10.02 -23.74 29.36
N LYS A 282 -11.06 -24.08 28.59
CA LYS A 282 -11.94 -25.22 28.87
C LYS A 282 -11.18 -26.54 28.88
N GLN A 283 -10.33 -26.76 27.88
CA GLN A 283 -9.52 -27.98 27.78
C GLN A 283 -8.58 -28.10 28.99
N TRP A 284 -7.95 -27.01 29.40
CA TRP A 284 -7.13 -27.01 30.61
C TRP A 284 -7.95 -27.29 31.87
N TYR A 285 -9.13 -26.68 32.00
CA TYR A 285 -10.00 -26.84 33.15
C TYR A 285 -10.47 -28.29 33.31
N LEU A 286 -10.86 -28.93 32.19
CA LEU A 286 -11.21 -30.35 32.14
C LEU A 286 -10.02 -31.24 32.58
N GLN A 287 -8.81 -30.94 32.11
CA GLN A 287 -7.61 -31.69 32.50
C GLN A 287 -7.23 -31.49 33.97
N HIS A 288 -7.43 -30.29 34.50
CA HIS A 288 -6.99 -29.93 35.86
C HIS A 288 -7.96 -30.42 36.94
N TYR A 289 -9.26 -30.21 36.73
CA TYR A 289 -10.33 -30.51 37.68
C TYR A 289 -11.17 -31.74 37.32
N GLY A 290 -11.06 -32.25 36.09
CA GLY A 290 -11.90 -33.37 35.62
C GLY A 290 -13.36 -32.99 35.35
N VAL A 291 -13.66 -31.69 35.23
CA VAL A 291 -15.04 -31.18 35.10
C VAL A 291 -15.18 -30.36 33.83
N ASP A 292 -16.24 -30.60 33.08
CA ASP A 292 -16.60 -29.80 31.91
C ASP A 292 -17.29 -28.49 32.33
N ILE A 293 -16.74 -27.35 31.88
CA ILE A 293 -17.30 -26.03 32.13
C ILE A 293 -18.08 -25.48 30.93
N GLY A 294 -19.22 -24.86 31.19
CA GLY A 294 -20.06 -24.22 30.17
C GLY A 294 -21.01 -25.17 29.42
N ARG A 295 -21.33 -26.34 29.98
CA ARG A 295 -22.53 -27.08 29.57
C ARG A 295 -23.74 -26.31 30.08
N LYS A 296 -24.54 -25.71 29.18
CA LYS A 296 -25.81 -25.11 29.57
C LYS A 296 -26.65 -26.20 30.26
N LYS A 297 -27.03 -25.99 31.53
CA LYS A 297 -28.09 -26.78 32.16
C LYS A 297 -29.33 -26.61 31.30
N LYS A 298 -29.65 -27.61 30.47
CA LYS A 298 -30.92 -27.70 29.77
C LYS A 298 -31.97 -27.91 30.85
N THR A 299 -32.69 -26.85 31.21
CA THR A 299 -33.90 -26.97 32.01
C THR A 299 -34.84 -27.95 31.30
N VAL A 300 -35.15 -29.01 32.02
CA VAL A 300 -36.07 -30.13 31.74
C VAL A 300 -37.07 -29.88 30.60
N ALA A 301 -36.89 -30.59 29.49
CA ALA A 301 -37.98 -31.15 28.70
C ALA A 301 -37.42 -32.36 27.92
N LYS A 302 -37.83 -33.55 28.34
CA LYS A 302 -37.67 -34.81 27.61
C LYS A 302 -38.26 -34.68 26.20
N LYS A 303 -37.48 -35.04 25.19
CA LYS A 303 -37.89 -36.02 24.18
C LYS A 303 -36.64 -36.64 23.59
N GLU A 304 -36.69 -37.96 23.56
CA GLU A 304 -35.66 -38.92 23.17
C GLU A 304 -35.28 -38.79 21.70
N GLY A 305 -34.08 -39.29 21.40
CA GLY A 305 -33.49 -39.35 20.08
C GLY A 305 -32.00 -39.53 20.24
N GLU A 306 -31.53 -40.77 20.05
CA GLU A 306 -30.13 -41.17 19.90
C GLU A 306 -29.34 -40.18 19.01
N GLU A 307 -28.01 -40.21 19.15
CA GLU A 307 -27.01 -39.34 18.49
C GLU A 307 -26.47 -38.13 19.30
N ALA A 308 -26.45 -38.22 20.62
CA ALA A 308 -25.59 -37.37 21.45
C ALA A 308 -24.66 -38.14 22.40
N GLU A 309 -24.49 -39.44 22.15
CA GLU A 309 -23.60 -40.34 22.89
C GLU A 309 -22.31 -40.60 22.09
N ALA A 310 -21.61 -39.53 21.69
CA ALA A 310 -20.33 -39.65 20.98
C ALA A 310 -19.32 -38.55 21.33
N VAL A 311 -19.37 -38.01 22.55
CA VAL A 311 -18.19 -37.52 23.28
C VAL A 311 -18.47 -37.70 24.78
N ALA A 312 -18.83 -38.92 25.18
CA ALA A 312 -18.42 -39.36 26.49
C ALA A 312 -16.88 -39.37 26.43
N THR A 313 -16.24 -38.50 27.19
CA THR A 313 -14.82 -38.65 27.51
C THR A 313 -14.64 -40.11 27.88
N GLU A 314 -13.86 -40.86 27.09
CA GLU A 314 -13.40 -42.19 27.50
C GLU A 314 -12.94 -42.03 28.95
N GLU A 315 -13.63 -42.72 29.86
CA GLU A 315 -13.25 -42.77 31.26
C GLU A 315 -11.98 -43.61 31.32
N VAL A 316 -10.86 -42.99 30.93
CA VAL A 316 -9.54 -43.55 31.11
C VAL A 316 -9.45 -43.83 32.60
N LYS A 317 -9.41 -45.11 32.98
CA LYS A 317 -9.31 -45.55 34.37
C LYS A 317 -8.10 -44.87 35.01
N LYS A 318 -8.34 -43.81 35.80
CA LYS A 318 -7.30 -43.06 36.48
C LYS A 318 -6.89 -43.83 37.74
N SER A 319 -5.60 -43.82 38.06
CA SER A 319 -5.13 -44.42 39.31
C SER A 319 -5.72 -43.72 40.54
N ASN A 320 -5.90 -44.46 41.63
CA ASN A 320 -6.46 -43.95 42.90
C ASN A 320 -5.68 -42.73 43.46
N HIS A 321 -4.39 -42.60 43.13
CA HIS A 321 -3.60 -41.43 43.49
C HIS A 321 -3.98 -40.17 42.69
N VAL A 322 -4.29 -40.32 41.39
CA VAL A 322 -4.74 -39.22 40.55
C VAL A 322 -6.15 -38.77 40.93
N GLN A 323 -7.03 -39.71 41.27
CA GLN A 323 -8.39 -39.40 41.77
C GLN A 323 -8.32 -38.55 43.04
N ARG A 324 -7.56 -38.98 44.06
CA ARG A 324 -7.34 -38.19 45.29
C ARG A 324 -6.77 -36.79 45.02
N LYS A 325 -5.87 -36.64 44.05
CA LYS A 325 -5.35 -35.32 43.64
C LYS A 325 -6.41 -34.42 43.03
N ILE A 326 -7.31 -34.99 42.21
CA ILE A 326 -8.40 -34.25 41.58
C ILE A 326 -9.42 -33.83 42.64
N GLU A 327 -9.83 -34.75 43.52
CA GLU A 327 -10.74 -34.47 44.64
C GLU A 327 -10.23 -33.34 45.53
N LYS A 328 -8.92 -33.35 45.87
CA LYS A 328 -8.30 -32.27 46.64
C LYS A 328 -8.42 -30.91 45.93
N ARG A 329 -8.23 -30.86 44.61
CA ARG A 329 -8.37 -29.61 43.83
C ARG A 329 -9.81 -29.16 43.71
N GLN A 330 -10.76 -30.09 43.67
CA GLN A 330 -12.18 -29.77 43.56
C GLN A 330 -12.72 -29.04 44.80
N GLN A 331 -12.09 -29.19 45.96
CA GLN A 331 -12.47 -28.50 47.20
C GLN A 331 -12.31 -26.98 47.10
N ASP A 332 -11.23 -26.51 46.47
CA ASP A 332 -10.93 -25.07 46.32
C ASP A 332 -11.58 -24.43 45.08
N ARG A 333 -12.39 -25.19 44.35
CA ARG A 333 -12.98 -24.78 43.07
C ARG A 333 -14.07 -23.71 43.27
N LYS A 334 -13.73 -22.45 43.02
CA LYS A 334 -14.69 -21.32 43.02
C LYS A 334 -14.52 -20.50 41.75
N ILE A 335 -15.57 -20.41 40.94
CA ILE A 335 -15.60 -19.61 39.71
C ILE A 335 -16.64 -18.51 39.85
N ASP A 336 -16.32 -17.33 39.33
CA ASP A 336 -17.25 -16.21 39.24
C ASP A 336 -18.40 -16.52 38.28
N PRO A 337 -19.68 -16.28 38.66
CA PRO A 337 -20.84 -16.58 37.81
C PRO A 337 -20.78 -15.94 36.42
N HIS A 338 -20.22 -14.73 36.28
CA HIS A 338 -20.12 -14.04 34.99
C HIS A 338 -19.10 -14.70 34.06
N ILE A 339 -18.05 -15.29 34.63
CA ILE A 339 -17.05 -16.05 33.88
C ILE A 339 -17.65 -17.38 33.42
N GLU A 340 -18.41 -18.06 34.27
CA GLU A 340 -19.11 -19.29 33.91
C GLU A 340 -20.09 -19.08 32.75
N GLU A 341 -20.85 -17.98 32.77
CA GLU A 341 -21.74 -17.59 31.65
C GLU A 341 -20.96 -17.39 30.34
N GLN A 342 -19.80 -16.72 30.40
CA GLN A 342 -18.94 -16.53 29.24
C GLN A 342 -18.38 -17.85 28.69
N PHE A 343 -18.00 -18.79 29.56
CA PHE A 343 -17.65 -20.14 29.14
C PHE A 343 -18.83 -20.85 28.44
N GLY A 344 -20.07 -20.65 28.89
CA GLY A 344 -21.27 -21.12 28.21
C GLY A 344 -21.44 -20.55 26.79
N SER A 345 -21.02 -19.30 26.56
CA SER A 345 -21.01 -18.67 25.23
C SER A 345 -19.84 -19.11 24.33
N GLY A 346 -18.80 -19.70 24.92
CA GLY A 346 -17.56 -20.07 24.24
C GLY A 346 -16.61 -18.90 23.95
N ARG A 347 -16.92 -17.70 24.45
CA ARG A 347 -16.10 -16.49 24.24
C ARG A 347 -15.85 -15.79 25.55
N LEU A 348 -14.58 -15.52 25.86
CA LEU A 348 -14.18 -14.78 27.06
C LEU A 348 -13.84 -13.34 26.71
N LEU A 349 -14.15 -12.42 27.61
CA LEU A 349 -13.68 -11.04 27.50
C LEU A 349 -12.27 -10.92 28.06
N ALA A 350 -11.38 -10.29 27.30
CA ALA A 350 -9.99 -10.10 27.69
C ALA A 350 -9.52 -8.68 27.37
N ALA A 351 -8.51 -8.22 28.12
CA ALA A 351 -7.84 -6.95 27.91
C ALA A 351 -6.43 -7.16 27.34
N ILE A 352 -6.09 -6.41 26.29
CA ILE A 352 -4.73 -6.43 25.73
C ILE A 352 -3.80 -5.59 26.61
N SER A 353 -2.80 -6.21 27.24
CA SER A 353 -1.80 -5.52 28.07
C SER A 353 -0.56 -5.12 27.28
N SER A 354 -0.25 -5.86 26.20
CA SER A 354 0.89 -5.62 25.33
C SER A 354 0.69 -4.43 24.37
N ARG A 355 1.75 -4.05 23.64
CA ARG A 355 1.71 -3.00 22.60
C ARG A 355 2.02 -3.59 21.22
N PRO A 356 1.03 -4.08 20.46
CA PRO A 356 1.26 -4.80 19.19
C PRO A 356 2.13 -4.06 18.18
N GLY A 357 2.00 -2.74 18.07
CA GLY A 357 2.80 -1.92 17.15
C GLY A 357 4.28 -1.74 17.54
N GLN A 358 4.70 -2.18 18.73
CA GLN A 358 6.06 -2.06 19.25
C GLN A 358 6.73 -3.43 19.45
N CYS A 359 6.01 -4.39 20.06
CA CYS A 359 6.52 -5.73 20.36
C CYS A 359 6.10 -6.79 19.34
N GLY A 360 5.11 -6.51 18.48
CA GLY A 360 4.60 -7.47 17.50
C GLY A 360 3.73 -8.59 18.09
N ARG A 361 3.30 -8.45 19.35
CA ARG A 361 2.47 -9.43 20.08
C ARG A 361 1.22 -8.76 20.65
N ALA A 362 0.13 -9.50 20.76
CA ALA A 362 -1.14 -9.07 21.35
C ALA A 362 -1.44 -9.95 22.57
N ASP A 363 -0.67 -9.74 23.64
CA ASP A 363 -0.77 -10.52 24.87
C ASP A 363 -1.64 -9.74 25.88
N GLY A 364 -2.27 -10.47 26.80
CA GLY A 364 -3.27 -9.90 27.69
C GLY A 364 -3.68 -10.81 28.84
N TYR A 365 -4.79 -10.45 29.47
CA TYR A 365 -5.40 -11.22 30.54
C TYR A 365 -6.92 -11.24 30.39
N ILE A 366 -7.57 -12.28 30.93
CA ILE A 366 -9.03 -12.40 30.98
C ILE A 366 -9.58 -11.44 32.04
N LEU A 367 -10.69 -10.78 31.74
CA LEU A 367 -11.35 -9.87 32.68
C LEU A 367 -12.13 -10.65 33.74
N GLU A 368 -11.95 -10.28 35.01
CA GLU A 368 -12.57 -10.97 36.15
C GLU A 368 -13.14 -9.98 37.19
N GLY A 369 -14.09 -10.45 38.01
CA GLY A 369 -14.67 -9.71 39.14
C GLY A 369 -15.16 -8.30 38.80
N LYS A 370 -14.80 -7.31 39.63
CA LYS A 370 -15.25 -5.91 39.48
C LYS A 370 -14.85 -5.27 38.14
N GLU A 371 -13.69 -5.66 37.60
CA GLU A 371 -13.25 -5.12 36.31
C GLU A 371 -14.15 -5.64 35.18
N LEU A 372 -14.51 -6.92 35.22
CA LEU A 372 -15.43 -7.50 34.27
C LEU A 372 -16.81 -6.84 34.34
N GLU A 373 -17.38 -6.69 35.54
CA GLU A 373 -18.66 -6.01 35.75
C GLU A 373 -18.66 -4.58 35.18
N PHE A 374 -17.57 -3.83 35.41
CA PHE A 374 -17.43 -2.48 34.90
C PHE A 374 -17.52 -2.44 33.36
N TYR A 375 -16.80 -3.31 32.66
CA TYR A 375 -16.83 -3.34 31.20
C TYR A 375 -18.14 -3.91 30.66
N MET A 376 -18.76 -4.88 31.33
CA MET A 376 -20.11 -5.36 30.97
C MET A 376 -21.14 -4.23 31.05
N LYS A 377 -21.13 -3.44 32.13
CA LYS A 377 -21.98 -2.24 32.27
C LYS A 377 -21.72 -1.21 31.16
N LYS A 378 -20.46 -0.98 30.78
CA LYS A 378 -20.11 -0.06 29.67
C LYS A 378 -20.62 -0.56 28.32
N LEU A 379 -20.54 -1.87 28.07
CA LEU A 379 -21.05 -2.49 26.85
C LEU A 379 -22.57 -2.40 26.75
N GLN A 380 -23.28 -2.70 27.83
CA GLN A 380 -24.74 -2.58 27.90
C GLN A 380 -25.20 -1.14 27.65
N ARG A 381 -24.57 -0.15 28.31
CA ARG A 381 -24.87 1.29 28.07
C ARG A 381 -24.62 1.71 26.64
N LYS A 382 -23.56 1.19 26.00
CA LYS A 382 -23.25 1.48 24.59
C LYS A 382 -24.30 0.87 23.65
N LYS A 383 -24.78 -0.34 23.95
CA LYS A 383 -25.83 -1.01 23.17
C LYS A 383 -27.18 -0.30 23.32
N GLY A 384 -27.56 0.09 24.54
CA GLY A 384 -28.82 0.80 24.81
C GLY A 384 -28.93 2.15 24.09
N LYS A 385 -27.86 2.95 24.07
CA LYS A 385 -27.84 4.23 23.33
C LYS A 385 -27.98 4.08 21.81
N GLY A 386 -27.60 2.92 21.25
CA GLY A 386 -27.77 2.65 19.83
C GLY A 386 -29.19 2.23 19.46
N ALA A 387 -30.00 1.77 20.41
CA ALA A 387 -31.37 1.32 20.17
C ALA A 387 -32.40 2.46 20.29
N THR A 388 -32.10 3.50 21.07
CA THR A 388 -32.97 4.69 21.24
C THR A 388 -32.72 5.80 20.21
N GLY A 389 -31.73 5.63 19.31
CA GLY A 389 -31.36 6.62 18.30
C GLY A 389 -31.48 6.11 16.87
N ALA A 390 -32.22 5.01 16.66
CA ALA A 390 -32.54 4.43 15.37
C ALA A 390 -34.03 4.59 15.09
#